data_AF-A0A1D6N6H7-F1
#
_entry.id   AF-A0A1D6N6H7-F1
#
_cell.length_a   1.000
_cell.length_b   1.000
_cell.length_c   1.000
_cell.angle_alpha   90.00
_cell.angle_beta   90.00
_cell.angle_gamma   90.00
#
_symmetry.space_group_name_H-M   'P 1'
#
loop_
_entity.id
_entity.type
_entity.pdbx_description
1 polymer ?
#
loop_
_entity_poly.entity_id
_entity_poly.type
_entity_poly.pdbx_seq_one_letter_code
_entity_poly.pdbx_strand_id
1 'polypeptide(L)'
;MEAPVPAPATMNLGARNKTKIVDAGALEPLLGYLRSSDPNLQEYATAALLTLSTSSTTKPVIGASGAIPLLVEVLKGGNPQAKNDVVMALYNLSTIADNLQAILSAQPIPPLIELLKGGKRSSKTADKCCALLESLLAFDQCRVALTSEEGGVLAVVEVLEEGSLQGREHAVGALLTMCESDRSRYRDLILNEGAIPGLLELTVHCRAPEGAPNVLVLSSFITTSLLDPDRRRRRLDRRQRWRVTSVMH
;
A
#
# COMPACT_ATOMS: atom_id res chain seq x y z
N MET A 1 -38.35 -13.40 -4.66
CA MET A 1 -38.49 -12.15 -3.89
C MET A 1 -37.21 -12.03 -3.08
N GLU A 2 -36.15 -11.49 -3.68
CA GLU A 2 -34.88 -11.28 -2.99
C GLU A 2 -35.07 -10.22 -1.90
N ALA A 3 -34.62 -10.52 -0.69
CA ALA A 3 -34.62 -9.55 0.39
C ALA A 3 -33.63 -8.42 0.05
N PRO A 4 -33.96 -7.15 0.33
CA PRO A 4 -33.06 -6.03 0.07
C PRO A 4 -31.76 -6.19 0.88
N VAL A 5 -30.63 -6.13 0.19
CA VAL A 5 -29.29 -6.14 0.80
C VAL A 5 -29.19 -4.93 1.73
N PRO A 6 -28.89 -5.11 3.03
CA PRO A 6 -28.86 -3.99 3.98
C PRO A 6 -27.70 -3.04 3.67
N ALA A 7 -28.00 -1.75 3.71
CA ALA A 7 -27.07 -0.63 3.52
C ALA A 7 -25.84 -0.71 4.45
N PRO A 8 -24.68 -0.12 4.07
CA PRO A 8 -23.39 -0.33 4.73
C PRO A 8 -23.30 0.23 6.17
N ALA A 9 -24.34 0.90 6.67
CA ALA A 9 -24.37 1.55 7.97
C ALA A 9 -24.96 0.71 9.13
N THR A 10 -25.50 -0.49 8.89
CA THR A 10 -26.21 -1.27 9.94
C THR A 10 -25.55 -2.59 10.36
N MET A 11 -24.39 -2.96 9.84
CA MET A 11 -23.63 -4.10 10.38
C MET A 11 -22.76 -3.65 11.56
N ASN A 12 -23.36 -3.50 12.75
CA ASN A 12 -22.63 -3.23 13.99
C ASN A 12 -21.83 -4.49 14.41
N LEU A 13 -20.66 -4.65 13.79
CA LEU A 13 -19.73 -5.74 13.99
C LEU A 13 -18.80 -5.42 15.17
N GLY A 14 -19.29 -5.53 16.40
CA GLY A 14 -18.41 -5.56 17.58
C GLY A 14 -17.41 -6.73 17.49
N ALA A 15 -16.20 -6.61 18.05
CA ALA A 15 -15.13 -7.62 17.90
C ALA A 15 -15.56 -9.06 18.25
N ARG A 16 -16.45 -9.24 19.23
CA ARG A 16 -17.04 -10.55 19.62
C ARG A 16 -18.04 -11.11 18.61
N ASN A 17 -18.64 -10.27 17.78
CA ASN A 17 -19.55 -10.69 16.72
C ASN A 17 -18.77 -11.11 15.47
N LYS A 18 -17.57 -10.53 15.24
CA LYS A 18 -16.73 -10.81 14.07
C LYS A 18 -16.26 -12.27 14.01
N THR A 19 -15.82 -12.85 15.14
CA THR A 19 -15.44 -14.27 15.20
C THR A 19 -16.63 -15.17 14.92
N LYS A 20 -17.76 -14.92 15.58
CA LYS A 20 -18.99 -15.69 15.37
C LYS A 20 -19.49 -15.66 13.93
N ILE A 21 -19.28 -14.56 13.20
CA ILE A 21 -19.67 -14.44 11.79
C ILE A 21 -18.78 -15.29 10.90
N VAL A 22 -17.48 -15.30 11.16
CA VAL A 22 -16.54 -16.19 10.46
C VAL A 22 -16.87 -17.65 10.78
N ASP A 23 -17.09 -17.98 12.05
CA ASP A 23 -17.44 -19.33 12.52
C ASP A 23 -18.79 -19.82 11.96
N ALA A 24 -19.72 -18.90 11.68
CA ALA A 24 -21.00 -19.19 11.03
C ALA A 24 -20.89 -19.41 9.51
N GLY A 25 -19.67 -19.44 8.95
CA GLY A 25 -19.43 -19.72 7.54
C GLY A 25 -19.65 -18.53 6.61
N ALA A 26 -19.64 -17.29 7.11
CA ALA A 26 -19.89 -16.11 6.29
C ALA A 26 -18.80 -15.81 5.25
N LEU A 27 -17.61 -16.41 5.35
CA LEU A 27 -16.51 -16.14 4.41
C LEU A 27 -16.84 -16.60 2.99
N GLU A 28 -17.35 -17.83 2.80
CA GLU A 28 -17.66 -18.37 1.47
C GLU A 28 -18.63 -17.48 0.66
N PRO A 29 -19.79 -17.05 1.23
CA PRO A 29 -20.66 -16.09 0.55
C PRO A 29 -19.97 -14.78 0.18
N LEU A 30 -19.15 -14.23 1.08
CA LEU A 30 -18.40 -12.99 0.81
C LEU A 30 -17.39 -13.17 -0.34
N LEU A 31 -16.72 -14.32 -0.42
CA LEU A 31 -15.83 -14.62 -1.54
C LEU A 31 -16.61 -14.79 -2.86
N GLY A 32 -17.82 -15.33 -2.80
CA GLY A 32 -18.75 -15.36 -3.93
C GLY A 32 -19.09 -13.95 -4.43
N TYR A 33 -19.37 -13.03 -3.52
CA TYR A 33 -19.69 -11.63 -3.86
C TYR A 33 -18.49 -10.85 -4.40
N LEU A 34 -17.26 -11.12 -3.95
CA LEU A 34 -16.06 -10.50 -4.55
C LEU A 34 -15.89 -10.85 -6.04
N ARG A 35 -16.33 -12.06 -6.44
CA ARG A 35 -16.29 -12.54 -7.84
C ARG A 35 -17.47 -12.04 -8.68
N SER A 36 -18.45 -11.38 -8.06
CA SER A 36 -19.62 -10.86 -8.76
C SER A 36 -19.23 -9.73 -9.72
N SER A 37 -19.92 -9.65 -10.85
CA SER A 37 -19.83 -8.51 -11.75
C SER A 37 -20.64 -7.30 -11.26
N ASP A 38 -21.45 -7.46 -10.21
CA ASP A 38 -22.18 -6.34 -9.60
C ASP A 38 -21.23 -5.53 -8.69
N PRO A 39 -20.93 -4.27 -9.05
CA PRO A 39 -20.00 -3.43 -8.29
C PRO A 39 -20.50 -3.17 -6.86
N ASN A 40 -21.81 -3.15 -6.61
CA ASN A 40 -22.33 -2.94 -5.26
C ASN A 40 -22.07 -4.16 -4.39
N LEU A 41 -22.32 -5.37 -4.90
CA LEU A 41 -22.03 -6.60 -4.17
C LEU A 41 -20.53 -6.76 -3.88
N GLN A 42 -19.67 -6.40 -4.84
CA GLN A 42 -18.23 -6.42 -4.65
C GLN A 42 -17.79 -5.39 -3.58
N GLU A 43 -18.34 -4.18 -3.59
CA GLU A 43 -18.08 -3.17 -2.57
C GLU A 43 -18.54 -3.63 -1.19
N TYR A 44 -19.75 -4.19 -1.06
CA TYR A 44 -20.26 -4.73 0.21
C TYR A 44 -19.38 -5.84 0.76
N ALA A 45 -18.95 -6.76 -0.10
CA ALA A 45 -18.07 -7.85 0.31
C ALA A 45 -16.72 -7.32 0.79
N THR A 46 -16.17 -6.33 0.08
CA THR A 46 -14.90 -5.69 0.42
C THR A 46 -15.01 -4.97 1.77
N ALA A 47 -16.06 -4.17 1.99
CA ALA A 47 -16.28 -3.46 3.24
C ALA A 47 -16.49 -4.42 4.44
N ALA A 48 -17.18 -5.54 4.22
CA ALA A 48 -17.34 -6.58 5.22
C ALA A 48 -15.99 -7.22 5.58
N LEU A 49 -15.18 -7.60 4.58
CA LEU A 49 -13.85 -8.17 4.80
C LEU A 49 -12.89 -7.17 5.44
N LEU A 50 -12.95 -5.89 5.08
CA LEU A 50 -12.23 -4.82 5.77
C LEU A 50 -12.61 -4.81 7.26
N THR A 51 -13.91 -4.82 7.56
CA THR A 51 -14.38 -4.78 8.95
C THR A 51 -13.94 -6.00 9.74
N LEU A 52 -14.00 -7.20 9.14
CA LEU A 52 -13.51 -8.43 9.75
C LEU A 52 -11.99 -8.35 9.98
N SER A 53 -11.21 -7.95 8.97
CA SER A 53 -9.74 -7.87 9.02
C SER A 53 -9.17 -7.06 10.18
N THR A 54 -9.92 -6.13 10.77
CA THR A 54 -9.48 -5.38 11.97
C THR A 54 -9.31 -6.27 13.22
N SER A 55 -9.89 -7.48 13.25
CA SER A 55 -9.84 -8.39 14.38
C SER A 55 -8.72 -9.43 14.24
N SER A 56 -7.79 -9.44 15.19
CA SER A 56 -6.63 -10.35 15.20
C SER A 56 -6.99 -11.84 15.13
N THR A 57 -8.16 -12.23 15.62
CA THR A 57 -8.64 -13.62 15.58
C THR A 57 -9.18 -14.03 14.21
N THR A 58 -9.69 -13.08 13.42
CA THR A 58 -10.24 -13.37 12.08
C THR A 58 -9.19 -13.27 10.97
N LYS A 59 -8.11 -12.49 11.15
CA LYS A 59 -7.06 -12.29 10.15
C LYS A 59 -6.43 -13.61 9.64
N PRO A 60 -6.09 -14.59 10.50
CA PRO A 60 -5.52 -15.85 10.03
C PRO A 60 -6.52 -16.66 9.19
N VAL A 61 -7.80 -16.66 9.60
CA VAL A 61 -8.86 -17.39 8.89
C VAL A 61 -9.14 -16.78 7.53
N ILE A 62 -9.19 -15.44 7.43
CA ILE A 62 -9.34 -14.73 6.15
C ILE A 62 -8.13 -14.97 5.24
N GLY A 63 -6.92 -15.00 5.81
CA GLY A 63 -5.71 -15.29 5.04
C GLY A 63 -5.71 -16.68 4.42
N ALA A 64 -6.18 -17.68 5.18
CA ALA A 64 -6.26 -19.07 4.74
C ALA A 64 -7.47 -19.37 3.83
N SER A 65 -8.46 -18.49 3.74
CA SER A 65 -9.69 -18.75 2.97
C SER A 65 -9.58 -18.50 1.47
N GLY A 66 -8.45 -18.02 0.98
CA GLY A 66 -8.31 -17.60 -0.42
C GLY A 66 -8.91 -16.22 -0.71
N ALA A 67 -9.21 -15.42 0.31
CA ALA A 67 -9.70 -14.04 0.15
C ALA A 67 -8.65 -13.12 -0.49
N ILE A 68 -7.37 -13.30 -0.16
CA ILE A 68 -6.29 -12.39 -0.54
C ILE A 68 -6.16 -12.24 -2.08
N PRO A 69 -6.08 -13.31 -2.89
CA PRO A 69 -6.05 -13.17 -4.34
C PRO A 69 -7.27 -12.43 -4.90
N LEU A 70 -8.46 -12.70 -4.37
CA LEU A 70 -9.69 -12.03 -4.81
C LEU A 70 -9.67 -10.54 -4.48
N LEU A 71 -9.19 -10.16 -3.29
CA LEU A 71 -9.02 -8.76 -2.92
C LEU A 71 -8.06 -8.05 -3.88
N VAL A 72 -6.96 -8.68 -4.28
CA VAL A 72 -6.03 -8.09 -5.27
C VAL A 72 -6.66 -7.96 -6.65
N GLU A 73 -7.53 -8.87 -7.07
CA GLU A 73 -8.32 -8.71 -8.30
C GLU A 73 -9.29 -7.51 -8.21
N VAL A 74 -9.95 -7.32 -7.07
CA VAL A 74 -10.77 -6.11 -6.83
C VAL A 74 -9.90 -4.85 -6.84
N LEU A 75 -8.65 -4.90 -6.36
CA LEU A 75 -7.74 -3.76 -6.44
C LEU A 75 -7.44 -3.34 -7.88
N LYS A 76 -7.38 -4.31 -8.82
CA LYS A 76 -7.17 -4.08 -10.25
C LYS A 76 -8.40 -3.42 -10.89
N GLY A 77 -9.57 -4.05 -10.76
CA GLY A 77 -10.76 -3.71 -11.56
C GLY A 77 -11.94 -3.08 -10.81
N GLY A 78 -11.88 -3.00 -9.48
CA GLY A 78 -12.99 -2.51 -8.65
C GLY A 78 -13.22 -1.00 -8.75
N ASN A 79 -14.34 -0.53 -8.21
CA ASN A 79 -14.62 0.90 -8.14
C ASN A 79 -13.64 1.61 -7.15
N PRO A 80 -13.54 2.95 -7.17
CA PRO A 80 -12.59 3.68 -6.32
C PRO A 80 -12.75 3.40 -4.80
N GLN A 81 -13.99 3.23 -4.32
CA GLN A 81 -14.25 2.95 -2.91
C GLN A 81 -13.80 1.54 -2.53
N ALA A 82 -14.14 0.54 -3.32
CA ALA A 82 -13.68 -0.83 -3.15
C ALA A 82 -12.15 -0.92 -3.18
N LYS A 83 -11.48 -0.22 -4.11
CA LYS A 83 -10.00 -0.17 -4.15
C LYS A 83 -9.40 0.39 -2.85
N ASN A 84 -9.98 1.46 -2.29
CA ASN A 84 -9.55 2.01 -1.00
C ASN A 84 -9.74 1.00 0.14
N ASP A 85 -10.90 0.36 0.20
CA ASP A 85 -11.23 -0.60 1.25
C ASP A 85 -10.36 -1.86 1.16
N VAL A 86 -10.03 -2.31 -0.06
CA VAL A 86 -9.08 -3.40 -0.28
C VAL A 86 -7.71 -3.07 0.30
N VAL A 87 -7.15 -1.88 0.02
CA VAL A 87 -5.83 -1.51 0.55
C VAL A 87 -5.83 -1.53 2.07
N MET A 88 -6.89 -1.00 2.69
CA MET A 88 -7.04 -1.03 4.14
C MET A 88 -7.16 -2.46 4.68
N ALA A 89 -7.88 -3.34 3.99
CA ALA A 89 -8.04 -4.73 4.37
C ALA A 89 -6.72 -5.51 4.25
N LEU A 90 -6.01 -5.37 3.12
CA LEU A 90 -4.72 -6.01 2.87
C LEU A 90 -3.67 -5.54 3.89
N TYR A 91 -3.62 -4.25 4.22
CA TYR A 91 -2.77 -3.75 5.31
C TYR A 91 -3.10 -4.38 6.67
N ASN A 92 -4.39 -4.50 7.01
CA ASN A 92 -4.77 -5.14 8.27
C ASN A 92 -4.35 -6.62 8.30
N LEU A 93 -4.50 -7.33 7.18
CA LEU A 93 -4.12 -8.73 7.02
C LEU A 93 -2.60 -8.92 7.04
N SER A 94 -1.84 -7.96 6.50
CA SER A 94 -0.37 -8.01 6.41
C SER A 94 0.33 -7.93 7.76
N THR A 95 -0.38 -7.58 8.85
CA THR A 95 0.16 -7.65 10.21
C THR A 95 0.32 -9.08 10.72
N ILE A 96 -0.11 -10.09 9.95
CA ILE A 96 0.12 -11.51 10.20
C ILE A 96 1.18 -11.99 9.21
N ALA A 97 2.29 -12.54 9.69
CA ALA A 97 3.43 -12.93 8.86
C ALA A 97 3.05 -13.92 7.75
N ASP A 98 2.23 -14.92 8.07
CA ASP A 98 1.78 -15.94 7.10
C ASP A 98 0.98 -15.33 5.94
N ASN A 99 0.24 -14.24 6.21
CA ASN A 99 -0.55 -13.56 5.18
C ASN A 99 0.32 -12.75 4.22
N LEU A 100 1.49 -12.25 4.65
CA LEU A 100 2.37 -11.44 3.80
C LEU A 100 2.81 -12.23 2.54
N GLN A 101 3.15 -13.50 2.70
CA GLN A 101 3.56 -14.34 1.57
C GLN A 101 2.40 -14.57 0.60
N ALA A 102 1.18 -14.76 1.12
CA ALA A 102 -0.02 -14.89 0.29
C ALA A 102 -0.33 -13.60 -0.47
N ILE A 103 -0.18 -12.43 0.19
CA ILE A 103 -0.34 -11.12 -0.44
C ILE A 103 0.68 -10.95 -1.56
N LEU A 104 1.96 -11.25 -1.30
CA LEU A 104 3.02 -11.13 -2.30
C LEU A 104 2.80 -12.05 -3.50
N SER A 105 2.35 -13.28 -3.25
CA SER A 105 2.06 -14.26 -4.31
C SER A 105 0.91 -13.83 -5.22
N ALA A 106 -0.01 -13.00 -4.74
CA ALA A 106 -1.08 -12.41 -5.53
C ALA A 106 -0.63 -11.22 -6.41
N GLN A 107 0.66 -10.88 -6.41
CA GLN A 107 1.26 -9.81 -7.23
C GLN A 107 0.58 -8.44 -7.04
N PRO A 108 0.64 -7.86 -5.83
CA PRO A 108 -0.10 -6.66 -5.49
C PRO A 108 0.57 -5.38 -6.01
N ILE A 109 1.83 -5.46 -6.50
CA ILE A 109 2.66 -4.28 -6.78
C ILE A 109 2.07 -3.40 -7.88
N PRO A 110 1.80 -3.87 -9.12
CA PRO A 110 1.27 -2.98 -10.15
C PRO A 110 -0.03 -2.26 -9.72
N PRO A 111 -1.04 -2.96 -9.15
CA PRO A 111 -2.27 -2.30 -8.68
C PRO A 111 -2.06 -1.29 -7.54
N LEU A 112 -1.14 -1.56 -6.61
CA LEU A 112 -0.82 -0.62 -5.52
C LEU A 112 -0.15 0.65 -6.07
N ILE A 113 0.73 0.49 -7.05
CA ILE A 113 1.43 1.59 -7.71
C ILE A 113 0.46 2.44 -8.55
N GLU A 114 -0.46 1.83 -9.29
CA GLU A 114 -1.54 2.55 -9.97
C GLU A 114 -2.43 3.34 -9.00
N LEU A 115 -2.76 2.77 -7.85
CA LEU A 115 -3.56 3.46 -6.83
C LEU A 115 -2.84 4.69 -6.27
N LEU A 116 -1.53 4.59 -5.99
CA LEU A 116 -0.72 5.72 -5.53
C LEU A 116 -0.52 6.79 -6.62
N LYS A 117 -0.55 6.40 -7.89
CA LYS A 117 -0.45 7.30 -9.04
C LYS A 117 -1.70 8.18 -9.17
N GLY A 118 -2.89 7.58 -9.11
CA GLY A 118 -4.17 8.28 -9.25
C GLY A 118 -4.68 8.96 -7.97
N GLY A 119 -4.14 8.61 -6.80
CA GLY A 119 -4.62 9.05 -5.49
C GLY A 119 -3.95 10.32 -4.94
N LYS A 120 -4.61 10.96 -3.96
CA LYS A 120 -3.99 12.01 -3.14
C LYS A 120 -2.97 11.39 -2.19
N ARG A 121 -1.70 11.82 -2.27
CA ARG A 121 -0.59 11.28 -1.46
C ARG A 121 -0.74 11.48 0.04
N SER A 122 -1.43 12.55 0.44
CA SER A 122 -1.71 12.83 1.85
C SER A 122 -2.96 12.12 2.39
N SER A 123 -3.53 11.16 1.65
CA SER A 123 -4.73 10.44 2.06
C SER A 123 -4.39 9.26 2.98
N LYS A 124 -5.34 8.88 3.85
CA LYS A 124 -5.19 7.69 4.70
C LYS A 124 -4.96 6.41 3.87
N THR A 125 -5.58 6.30 2.69
CA THR A 125 -5.35 5.17 1.79
C THR A 125 -3.91 5.14 1.29
N ALA A 126 -3.35 6.29 0.89
CA ALA A 126 -1.95 6.37 0.45
C ALA A 126 -0.99 5.99 1.59
N ASP A 127 -1.26 6.45 2.82
CA ASP A 127 -0.48 6.07 4.00
C ASP A 127 -0.50 4.55 4.23
N LYS A 128 -1.68 3.92 4.15
CA LYS A 128 -1.81 2.46 4.33
C LYS A 128 -1.27 1.65 3.15
N CYS A 129 -1.36 2.17 1.94
CA CYS A 129 -0.73 1.59 0.76
C CYS A 129 0.79 1.57 0.93
N CYS A 130 1.37 2.70 1.35
CA CYS A 130 2.81 2.80 1.59
C CYS A 130 3.28 1.89 2.74
N ALA A 131 2.51 1.82 3.83
CA ALA A 131 2.80 0.91 4.95
C ALA A 131 2.74 -0.58 4.56
N LEU A 132 1.81 -0.94 3.67
CA LEU A 132 1.74 -2.29 3.10
C LEU A 132 2.96 -2.58 2.23
N LEU A 133 3.36 -1.64 1.36
CA LEU A 133 4.59 -1.76 0.56
C LEU A 133 5.82 -1.92 1.45
N GLU A 134 5.99 -1.10 2.48
CA GLU A 134 7.07 -1.22 3.46
C GLU A 134 7.14 -2.63 4.05
N SER A 135 5.99 -3.17 4.49
CA SER A 135 5.92 -4.53 5.05
C SER A 135 6.31 -5.61 4.04
N LEU A 136 5.93 -5.47 2.78
CA LEU A 136 6.24 -6.41 1.71
C LEU A 136 7.70 -6.31 1.23
N LEU A 137 8.34 -5.15 1.35
CA LEU A 137 9.73 -4.94 0.94
C LEU A 137 10.76 -5.70 1.80
N ALA A 138 10.33 -6.35 2.89
CA ALA A 138 11.11 -7.36 3.58
C ALA A 138 11.52 -8.52 2.64
N PHE A 139 10.69 -8.83 1.64
CA PHE A 139 10.94 -9.90 0.67
C PHE A 139 11.66 -9.39 -0.57
N ASP A 140 12.70 -10.11 -1.03
CA ASP A 140 13.46 -9.71 -2.22
C ASP A 140 12.59 -9.64 -3.48
N GLN A 141 11.70 -10.62 -3.64
CA GLN A 141 10.73 -10.66 -4.74
C GLN A 141 9.91 -9.37 -4.84
N CYS A 142 9.52 -8.77 -3.71
CA CYS A 142 8.81 -7.49 -3.70
C CYS A 142 9.71 -6.33 -4.15
N ARG A 143 10.96 -6.27 -3.67
CA ARG A 143 11.91 -5.22 -4.06
C ARG A 143 12.22 -5.27 -5.55
N VAL A 144 12.40 -6.46 -6.12
CA VAL A 144 12.59 -6.65 -7.55
C VAL A 144 11.33 -6.23 -8.33
N ALA A 145 10.14 -6.64 -7.89
CA ALA A 145 8.89 -6.24 -8.53
C ALA A 145 8.70 -4.71 -8.51
N LEU A 146 8.92 -4.07 -7.35
CA LEU A 146 8.78 -2.61 -7.19
C LEU A 146 9.74 -1.82 -8.10
N THR A 147 10.97 -2.32 -8.28
CA THR A 147 11.97 -1.66 -9.14
C THR A 147 11.76 -1.94 -10.62
N SER A 148 11.09 -3.04 -10.96
CA SER A 148 10.75 -3.38 -12.34
C SER A 148 9.46 -2.68 -12.81
N GLU A 149 8.57 -2.35 -11.89
CA GLU A 149 7.33 -1.62 -12.17
C GLU A 149 7.61 -0.17 -12.57
N GLU A 150 6.99 0.30 -13.66
CA GLU A 150 7.19 1.67 -14.12
C GLU A 150 6.69 2.65 -13.05
N GLY A 151 7.58 3.53 -12.58
CA GLY A 151 7.26 4.50 -11.54
C GLY A 151 7.04 3.91 -10.15
N GLY A 152 7.39 2.63 -9.90
CA GLY A 152 7.24 2.00 -8.58
C GLY A 152 8.01 2.72 -7.47
N VAL A 153 9.32 2.91 -7.65
CA VAL A 153 10.16 3.69 -6.71
C VAL A 153 9.74 5.16 -6.66
N LEU A 154 9.34 5.73 -7.81
CA LEU A 154 8.86 7.12 -7.88
C LEU A 154 7.61 7.33 -7.03
N ALA A 155 6.65 6.39 -7.02
CA ALA A 155 5.44 6.49 -6.22
C ALA A 155 5.76 6.61 -4.72
N VAL A 156 6.71 5.81 -4.23
CA VAL A 156 7.19 5.88 -2.83
C VAL A 156 7.88 7.21 -2.55
N VAL A 157 8.74 7.69 -3.46
CA VAL A 157 9.40 8.99 -3.34
C VAL A 157 8.41 10.16 -3.36
N GLU A 158 7.34 10.09 -4.16
CA GLU A 158 6.35 11.16 -4.16
C GLU A 158 5.50 11.13 -2.88
N VAL A 159 5.25 9.96 -2.26
CA VAL A 159 4.63 9.88 -0.92
C VAL A 159 5.57 10.50 0.13
N LEU A 160 6.88 10.28 0.02
CA LEU A 160 7.88 10.94 0.87
C LEU A 160 7.85 12.48 0.75
N GLU A 161 7.58 13.01 -0.45
CA GLU A 161 7.56 14.47 -0.68
C GLU A 161 6.21 15.12 -0.37
N GLU A 162 5.09 14.48 -0.70
CA GLU A 162 3.76 15.11 -0.68
C GLU A 162 2.77 14.40 0.27
N GLY A 163 3.22 13.34 0.96
CA GLY A 163 2.40 12.52 1.86
C GLY A 163 2.11 13.18 3.21
N SER A 164 1.26 12.52 3.99
CA SER A 164 1.06 12.86 5.40
C SER A 164 2.32 12.53 6.21
N LEU A 165 2.42 12.99 7.46
CA LEU A 165 3.55 12.61 8.32
C LEU A 165 3.71 11.08 8.41
N GLN A 166 2.61 10.34 8.58
CA GLN A 166 2.65 8.88 8.63
C GLN A 166 3.06 8.26 7.29
N GLY A 167 2.50 8.74 6.18
CA GLY A 167 2.87 8.24 4.85
C GLY A 167 4.34 8.49 4.54
N ARG A 168 4.87 9.65 4.94
CA ARG A 168 6.28 9.99 4.81
C ARG A 168 7.19 9.08 5.64
N GLU A 169 6.81 8.77 6.89
CA GLU A 169 7.54 7.81 7.74
C GLU A 169 7.60 6.41 7.11
N HIS A 170 6.46 5.90 6.62
CA HIS A 170 6.40 4.62 5.90
C HIS A 170 7.24 4.64 4.62
N ALA A 171 7.24 5.76 3.87
CA ALA A 171 8.06 5.89 2.68
C ALA A 171 9.56 5.87 3.01
N VAL A 172 9.98 6.50 4.11
CA VAL A 172 11.37 6.42 4.60
C VAL A 172 11.72 4.98 4.97
N GLY A 173 10.86 4.30 5.73
CA GLY A 173 11.05 2.89 6.10
C GLY A 173 11.21 1.98 4.88
N ALA A 174 10.31 2.11 3.90
CA ALA A 174 10.38 1.36 2.64
C ALA A 174 11.70 1.57 1.90
N LEU A 175 12.12 2.83 1.70
CA LEU A 175 13.36 3.17 1.00
C LEU A 175 14.61 2.73 1.79
N LEU A 176 14.55 2.76 3.12
CA LEU A 176 15.61 2.30 4.00
C LEU A 176 15.75 0.78 3.93
N THR A 177 14.66 0.02 4.04
CA THR A 177 14.69 -1.45 3.90
C THR A 177 15.32 -1.89 2.59
N MET A 178 15.04 -1.17 1.48
CA MET A 178 15.71 -1.41 0.21
C MET A 178 17.23 -1.17 0.33
N CYS A 179 17.64 0.00 0.83
CA CYS A 179 19.06 0.35 1.01
C CYS A 179 19.83 -0.58 1.94
N GLU A 180 19.20 -1.07 3.01
CA GLU A 180 19.78 -2.02 3.97
C GLU A 180 19.92 -3.41 3.36
N SER A 181 19.00 -3.80 2.48
CA SER A 181 19.06 -5.09 1.78
C SER A 181 20.19 -5.14 0.76
N ASP A 182 20.30 -4.12 -0.10
CA ASP A 182 21.40 -3.99 -1.07
C ASP A 182 21.60 -2.53 -1.47
N ARG A 183 22.51 -1.85 -0.76
CA ARG A 183 22.84 -0.45 -1.02
C ARG A 183 23.29 -0.21 -2.46
N SER A 184 24.10 -1.10 -3.03
CA SER A 184 24.67 -0.90 -4.36
C SER A 184 23.60 -0.95 -5.46
N ARG A 185 22.62 -1.83 -5.29
CA ARG A 185 21.52 -2.05 -6.24
C ARG A 185 20.47 -0.94 -6.19
N TYR A 186 20.08 -0.50 -5.00
CA TYR A 186 18.91 0.37 -4.85
C TYR A 186 19.25 1.87 -4.68
N ARG A 187 20.47 2.22 -4.25
CA ARG A 187 20.86 3.61 -3.98
C ARG A 187 20.65 4.51 -5.20
N ASP A 188 21.20 4.14 -6.36
CA ASP A 188 21.12 5.01 -7.54
C ASP A 188 19.70 5.13 -8.07
N LEU A 189 18.87 4.09 -7.97
CA LEU A 189 17.46 4.13 -8.32
C LEU A 189 16.71 5.16 -7.47
N ILE A 190 16.88 5.10 -6.14
CA ILE A 190 16.22 6.00 -5.19
C ILE A 190 16.70 7.45 -5.39
N LEU A 191 18.01 7.64 -5.63
CA LEU A 191 18.57 8.96 -5.91
C LEU A 191 18.06 9.55 -7.23
N ASN A 192 17.92 8.72 -8.27
CA ASN A 192 17.47 9.16 -9.58
C ASN A 192 16.00 9.59 -9.58
N GLU A 193 15.17 8.97 -8.74
CA GLU A 193 13.78 9.39 -8.56
C GLU A 193 13.64 10.63 -7.66
N GLY A 194 14.71 10.98 -6.93
CA GLY A 194 14.84 12.27 -6.24
C GLY A 194 14.36 12.26 -4.80
N ALA A 195 14.74 11.26 -4.00
CA ALA A 195 14.38 11.21 -2.58
C ALA A 195 14.96 12.35 -1.70
N ILE A 196 16.06 12.98 -2.12
CA ILE A 196 16.82 13.95 -1.31
C ILE A 196 15.96 15.15 -0.81
N PRO A 197 15.20 15.87 -1.66
CA PRO A 197 14.41 17.02 -1.20
C PRO A 197 13.39 16.64 -0.13
N GLY A 198 12.68 15.52 -0.29
CA GLY A 198 11.72 15.02 0.70
C GLY A 198 12.38 14.64 2.03
N LEU A 199 13.56 14.01 1.98
CA LEU A 199 14.35 13.71 3.19
C LEU A 199 14.82 14.98 3.90
N LEU A 200 15.34 15.96 3.16
CA LEU A 200 15.78 17.23 3.75
C LEU A 200 14.60 17.98 4.40
N GLU A 201 13.45 18.02 3.74
CA GLU A 201 12.24 18.61 4.31
C GLU A 201 11.84 17.93 5.61
N LEU A 202 11.84 16.59 5.66
CA LEU A 202 11.55 15.84 6.89
C LEU A 202 12.58 16.09 7.98
N THR A 203 13.88 16.19 7.68
CA THR A 203 14.90 16.51 8.71
C THR A 203 14.70 17.88 9.34
N VAL A 204 14.13 18.84 8.60
CA VAL A 204 13.84 20.20 9.12
C VAL A 204 12.56 20.21 9.96
N HIS A 205 11.56 19.40 9.60
CA HIS A 205 10.26 19.37 10.28
C HIS A 205 10.19 18.36 11.44
N CYS A 206 10.98 17.27 11.41
CA CYS A 206 11.05 16.25 12.46
C CYS A 206 12.05 16.67 13.54
N ARG A 207 11.59 17.50 14.48
CA ARG A 207 12.28 17.77 15.77
C ARG A 207 11.84 16.82 16.89
N ALA A 208 11.23 15.69 16.55
CA ALA A 208 10.69 14.71 17.50
C ALA A 208 11.52 13.40 17.51
N PRO A 209 11.76 12.78 18.68
CA PRO A 209 12.78 11.74 18.87
C PRO A 209 12.47 10.35 18.28
N GLU A 210 11.22 10.05 17.87
CA GLU A 210 10.83 8.69 17.45
C GLU A 210 10.95 8.40 15.94
N GLY A 211 10.74 9.39 15.06
CA GLY A 211 10.89 9.26 13.59
C GLY A 211 12.26 9.68 13.04
N ALA A 212 13.07 10.36 13.85
CA ALA A 212 14.39 10.87 13.48
C ALA A 212 15.45 9.81 13.11
N PRO A 213 15.54 8.61 13.73
CA PRO A 213 16.65 7.70 13.45
C PRO A 213 16.62 7.16 12.03
N ASN A 214 15.47 6.73 11.51
CA ASN A 214 15.37 6.15 10.17
C ASN A 214 15.63 7.19 9.07
N VAL A 215 15.18 8.44 9.27
CA VAL A 215 15.44 9.55 8.34
C VAL A 215 16.94 9.86 8.28
N LEU A 216 17.61 9.93 9.45
CA LEU A 216 19.04 10.19 9.53
C LEU A 216 19.87 9.03 8.97
N VAL A 217 19.48 7.78 9.24
CA VAL A 217 20.12 6.60 8.67
C VAL A 217 19.95 6.61 7.15
N LEU A 218 18.73 6.74 6.63
CA LEU A 218 18.51 6.78 5.19
C LEU A 218 19.26 7.96 4.52
N SER A 219 19.25 9.13 5.15
CA SER A 219 20.04 10.28 4.69
C SER A 219 21.53 9.94 4.65
N SER A 220 22.10 9.31 5.67
CA SER A 220 23.52 8.89 5.67
C SER A 220 23.84 7.85 4.58
N PHE A 221 22.90 6.95 4.28
CA PHE A 221 23.01 5.96 3.22
C PHE A 221 22.99 6.56 1.82
N ILE A 222 22.46 7.78 1.66
CA ILE A 222 22.16 8.40 0.36
C ILE A 222 23.01 9.67 0.10
N THR A 223 23.43 10.42 1.13
CA THR A 223 24.05 11.76 1.00
C THR A 223 25.53 11.80 0.60
N THR A 224 26.19 10.66 0.37
CA THR A 224 27.60 10.64 -0.09
C THR A 224 27.82 11.13 -1.53
N SER A 225 26.78 11.61 -2.23
CA SER A 225 26.90 12.13 -3.60
C SER A 225 25.94 13.31 -3.82
N LEU A 226 26.13 14.40 -3.07
CA LEU A 226 25.47 15.67 -3.35
C LEU A 226 26.33 16.45 -4.36
N LEU A 227 25.92 16.43 -5.64
CA LEU A 227 26.07 17.46 -6.69
C LEU A 227 26.08 16.80 -8.08
N ASP A 228 24.89 16.44 -8.59
CA ASP A 228 24.72 16.18 -10.02
C ASP A 228 23.43 16.88 -10.54
N PRO A 229 23.56 18.01 -11.25
CA PRO A 229 22.43 18.77 -11.78
C PRO A 229 21.64 18.03 -12.87
N ASP A 230 22.21 17.03 -13.56
CA ASP A 230 21.51 16.32 -14.64
C ASP A 230 20.40 15.38 -14.13
N ARG A 231 20.46 14.95 -12.86
CA ARG A 231 19.42 14.12 -12.25
C ARG A 231 18.08 14.85 -12.11
N ARG A 232 18.09 16.17 -11.86
CA ARG A 232 16.86 16.98 -11.72
C ARG A 232 16.06 17.06 -13.02
N ARG A 233 16.72 17.13 -14.18
CA ARG A 233 16.05 17.26 -15.48
C ARG A 233 15.38 15.95 -15.91
N ARG A 234 16.09 14.82 -15.77
CA ARG A 234 15.53 13.47 -16.01
C ARG A 234 14.32 13.17 -15.12
N ARG A 235 14.33 13.66 -13.87
CA ARG A 235 13.19 13.58 -12.94
C ARG A 235 11.96 14.34 -13.44
N LEU A 236 12.11 15.59 -13.88
CA LEU A 236 10.97 16.40 -14.34
C LEU A 236 10.27 15.76 -15.54
N ASP A 237 11.04 15.24 -16.51
CA ASP A 237 10.47 14.58 -17.68
C ASP A 237 9.75 13.27 -17.34
N ARG A 238 10.31 12.46 -16.41
CA ARG A 238 9.63 11.25 -15.91
C ARG A 238 8.38 11.58 -15.11
N ARG A 239 8.44 12.58 -14.24
CA ARG A 239 7.32 13.04 -13.41
C ARG A 239 6.19 13.61 -14.26
N GLN A 240 6.51 14.34 -15.33
CA GLN A 240 5.49 14.77 -16.28
C GLN A 240 4.88 13.59 -17.02
N ARG A 241 5.67 12.62 -17.49
CA ARG A 241 5.14 11.38 -18.11
C ARG A 241 4.24 10.59 -17.15
N TRP A 242 4.67 10.46 -15.90
CA TRP A 242 3.94 9.80 -14.82
C TRP A 242 2.61 10.48 -14.50
N ARG A 243 2.59 11.82 -14.38
CA ARG A 243 1.36 12.58 -14.11
C ARG A 243 0.43 12.63 -15.32
N VAL A 244 0.96 12.75 -16.54
CA VAL A 244 0.17 12.79 -17.78
C VAL A 244 -0.55 11.46 -18.01
N THR A 245 0.10 10.33 -17.74
CA THR A 245 -0.54 9.01 -17.83
C THR A 245 -1.57 8.75 -16.73
N SER A 246 -1.59 9.54 -15.65
CA SER A 246 -2.60 9.45 -14.58
C SER A 246 -3.90 10.20 -14.89
N VAL A 247 -3.91 11.13 -15.85
CA VAL A 247 -5.09 11.97 -16.18
C VAL A 247 -5.94 11.33 -17.30
N MET A 248 -5.46 10.24 -17.92
CA MET A 248 -6.11 9.60 -19.05
C MET A 248 -6.96 8.36 -18.71
N HIS A 249 -7.17 8.04 -17.42
CA HIS A 249 -8.04 6.92 -16.97
C HIS A 249 -9.00 7.37 -15.87
#